data_AF-A0A657PPD1-F1
#
_entry.id   AF-A0A657PPD1-F1
#
_cell.length_a   1.000
_cell.length_b   1.000
_cell.length_c   1.000
_cell.angle_alpha   90.00
_cell.angle_beta   90.00
_cell.angle_gamma   90.00
#
_symmetry.space_group_name_H-M   'P 1'
#
loop_
_entity.id
_entity.type
_entity.pdbx_description
1 polymer ?
#
loop_
_entity_poly.entity_id
_entity_poly.type
_entity_poly.pdbx_seq_one_letter_code
_entity_poly.pdbx_strand_id
1 'polypeptide(L)'
;ALVLWPTPQEPRSYSLVPPVHFAVLHAGQLYHSFAEVVEQEQWHTGMPSNALLISGPSKSADIEQTLAYGVHGPMQLIVLLLI
;
A
#
# COMPACT_ATOMS: atom_id res chain seq x y z
N ALA A 1 0.09 -8.03 1.23
CA ALA A 1 0.22 -6.57 1.45
C ALA A 1 0.69 -5.92 0.16
N LEU A 2 0.30 -4.68 -0.10
CA LEU A 2 0.74 -3.89 -1.25
C LEU A 2 1.91 -2.99 -0.82
N VAL A 3 2.97 -2.93 -1.62
CA VAL A 3 4.05 -1.97 -1.43
C VAL A 3 3.90 -0.85 -2.46
N LEU A 4 4.01 0.40 -2.02
CA LEU A 4 4.03 1.56 -2.91
C LEU A 4 5.25 2.42 -2.61
N TRP A 5 5.91 2.85 -3.69
CA TRP A 5 6.94 3.88 -3.68
C TRP A 5 6.35 5.13 -4.34
N PRO A 6 5.90 6.13 -3.55
CA PRO A 6 5.27 7.31 -4.10
C PRO A 6 6.23 8.12 -4.97
N THR A 7 5.70 8.69 -6.04
CA THR A 7 6.42 9.60 -6.93
C THR A 7 5.71 10.96 -6.97
N PRO A 8 6.31 12.01 -7.55
CA PRO A 8 5.59 13.27 -7.77
C PRO A 8 4.32 13.11 -8.61
N GLN A 9 4.29 12.14 -9.54
CA GLN A 9 3.13 11.84 -10.40
C GLN A 9 2.09 10.96 -9.70
N GLU A 10 2.54 10.07 -8.82
CA GLU A 10 1.69 9.20 -7.99
C GLU A 10 2.00 9.44 -6.51
N PRO A 11 1.52 10.58 -5.96
CA PRO A 11 1.84 10.97 -4.60
C PRO A 11 1.15 10.05 -3.59
N ARG A 12 1.74 9.94 -2.39
CA ARG A 12 1.20 9.12 -1.29
C ARG A 12 -0.24 9.47 -0.89
N SER A 13 -0.69 10.69 -1.20
CA SER A 13 -2.07 11.10 -0.94
C SER A 13 -3.07 10.24 -1.70
N TYR A 14 -2.73 9.73 -2.89
CA TYR A 14 -3.64 8.88 -3.68
C TYR A 14 -3.96 7.56 -2.99
N SER A 15 -3.00 7.00 -2.24
CA SER A 15 -3.20 5.75 -1.51
C SER A 15 -3.70 5.92 -0.07
N LEU A 16 -3.69 7.15 0.47
CA LEU A 16 -3.98 7.41 1.90
C LEU A 16 -5.22 8.27 2.14
N VAL A 17 -5.63 9.12 1.19
CA VAL A 17 -6.70 10.11 1.39
C VAL A 17 -8.04 9.68 0.79
N PRO A 18 -8.12 9.19 -0.46
CA PRO A 18 -9.38 8.76 -1.04
C PRO A 18 -10.04 7.65 -0.22
N PRO A 19 -11.38 7.62 -0.13
CA PRO A 19 -12.11 6.56 0.59
C PRO A 19 -11.95 5.18 -0.07
N VAL A 20 -11.66 5.16 -1.37
CA VAL A 20 -11.41 3.94 -2.16
C VAL A 20 -10.09 4.11 -2.90
N HIS A 21 -9.19 3.15 -2.74
CA HIS A 21 -7.92 3.08 -3.46
C HIS A 21 -7.96 1.92 -4.46
N PHE A 22 -7.84 2.24 -5.74
CA PHE A 22 -7.64 1.25 -6.81
C PHE A 22 -6.14 1.15 -7.11
N ALA A 23 -5.57 -0.03 -6.89
CA ALA A 23 -4.19 -0.33 -7.24
C ALA A 23 -4.16 -1.30 -8.41
N VAL A 24 -3.40 -0.99 -9.45
CA VAL A 24 -3.17 -1.88 -10.59
C VAL A 24 -1.83 -2.57 -10.37
N LEU A 25 -1.81 -3.90 -10.41
CA LEU A 25 -0.61 -4.68 -10.12
C LEU A 25 -0.41 -5.74 -11.20
N HIS A 26 0.79 -5.85 -11.75
CA HIS A 26 1.14 -6.95 -12.65
C HIS A 26 1.38 -8.23 -11.84
N ALA A 27 0.85 -9.36 -12.30
CA ALA A 27 0.99 -10.66 -11.64
C ALA A 27 2.46 -11.09 -11.49
N GLY A 28 3.35 -10.64 -12.38
CA GLY A 28 4.80 -10.85 -12.27
C GLY A 28 5.47 -10.11 -11.10
N GLN A 29 4.76 -9.22 -10.40
CA GLN A 29 5.23 -8.48 -9.23
C GLN A 29 4.58 -9.00 -7.93
N LEU A 30 4.23 -10.28 -7.90
CA LEU A 30 3.78 -10.97 -6.70
C LEU A 30 4.96 -11.73 -6.09
N TYR A 31 5.17 -11.49 -4.80
CA TYR A 31 6.26 -12.08 -4.03
C TYR A 31 5.68 -12.83 -2.83
N HIS A 32 6.43 -13.82 -2.33
CA HIS A 32 6.02 -14.69 -1.24
C HIS A 32 6.26 -14.04 0.12
N SER A 33 7.21 -13.12 0.21
CA SER A 33 7.54 -12.43 1.46
C SER A 33 8.01 -11.00 1.24
N PHE A 34 7.95 -10.18 2.29
CA PHE A 34 8.50 -8.83 2.24
C PHE A 34 10.02 -8.81 2.07
N ALA A 35 10.74 -9.76 2.67
CA ALA A 35 12.18 -9.88 2.50
C ALA A 35 12.56 -10.12 1.04
N GLU A 36 11.80 -10.97 0.34
CA GLU A 36 11.98 -11.23 -1.09
C GLU A 36 11.80 -9.96 -1.93
N VAL A 37 10.79 -9.13 -1.64
CA VAL A 37 10.60 -7.83 -2.32
C VAL A 37 11.82 -6.94 -2.12
N VAL A 38 12.29 -6.80 -0.88
CA VAL A 38 13.43 -5.92 -0.54
C VAL A 38 14.71 -6.33 -1.28
N GLU A 39 14.93 -7.63 -1.41
CA GLU A 39 16.09 -8.20 -2.10
C GLU A 39 15.96 -8.11 -3.63
N GLN A 40 14.85 -8.60 -4.20
CA GLN A 40 14.65 -8.66 -5.65
C GLN A 40 14.50 -7.28 -6.29
N GLU A 41 13.84 -6.33 -5.61
CA GLU A 41 13.72 -4.95 -6.07
C GLU A 41 14.91 -4.08 -5.65
N GLN A 42 15.99 -4.68 -5.13
CA GLN A 42 17.28 -4.03 -4.89
C GLN A 42 17.19 -2.75 -4.01
N TRP A 43 16.41 -2.75 -2.94
CA TRP A 43 16.10 -1.51 -2.19
C TRP A 43 17.35 -0.77 -1.67
N HIS A 44 18.42 -1.52 -1.40
CA HIS A 44 19.71 -1.00 -0.96
C HIS A 44 20.39 -0.06 -1.97
N THR A 45 20.02 -0.09 -3.26
CA THR A 45 20.62 0.76 -4.29
C THR A 45 20.01 2.16 -4.37
N GLY A 46 18.89 2.41 -3.68
CA GLY A 46 18.27 3.73 -3.67
C GLY A 46 16.79 3.70 -3.32
N MET A 47 16.47 3.61 -2.03
CA MET A 47 15.09 3.73 -1.57
C MET A 47 14.56 5.17 -1.72
N PRO A 48 13.24 5.33 -1.95
CA PRO A 48 12.60 6.64 -1.85
C PRO A 48 12.64 7.15 -0.41
N SER A 49 12.41 8.46 -0.23
CA SER A 49 12.24 9.06 1.10
C SER A 49 11.01 8.55 1.86
N ASN A 50 10.09 7.88 1.17
CA ASN A 50 8.92 7.25 1.74
C ASN A 50 8.58 5.97 0.97
N ALA A 51 8.34 4.88 1.70
CA ALA A 51 7.75 3.65 1.18
C ALA A 51 6.55 3.29 2.06
N LEU A 52 5.48 2.79 1.44
CA LEU A 52 4.25 2.41 2.13
C LEU A 52 4.07 0.90 2.04
N LEU A 53 3.81 0.27 3.19
CA LEU A 53 3.37 -1.13 3.26
C LEU A 53 1.90 -1.16 3.70
N ILE A 54 1.00 -1.39 2.75
CA ILE A 54 -0.44 -1.39 2.95
C ILE A 54 -0.91 -2.84 3.12
N SER A 55 -1.25 -3.23 4.35
CA SER A 55 -1.71 -4.59 4.66
C SER A 55 -3.17 -4.86 4.25
N GLY A 56 -3.96 -3.81 4.04
CA GLY A 56 -5.38 -3.89 3.67
C GLY A 56 -6.09 -2.54 3.80
N PRO A 57 -7.43 -2.51 3.72
CA PRO A 57 -8.21 -1.30 3.99
C PRO A 57 -8.03 -0.81 5.44
N SER A 58 -8.17 0.50 5.65
CA SER A 58 -8.04 1.12 6.96
C SER A 58 -9.18 0.72 7.89
N LYS A 59 -8.81 0.01 8.95
CA LYS A 59 -9.70 -0.43 10.02
C LYS A 59 -8.95 -0.31 11.34
N SER A 60 -9.42 0.58 12.22
CA SER A 60 -8.83 0.81 13.53
C SER A 60 -9.90 0.70 14.62
N ALA A 61 -9.56 0.13 15.76
CA ALA A 61 -10.39 0.09 16.98
C ALA A 61 -9.61 0.70 18.15
N ASP A 62 -8.88 1.78 17.87
CA ASP A 62 -7.66 2.17 18.59
C ASP A 62 -7.94 2.69 20.01
N ILE A 63 -8.85 3.67 20.16
CA ILE A 63 -8.98 4.42 21.42
C ILE A 63 -10.31 4.16 22.14
N GLU A 64 -11.42 4.05 21.41
CA GLU A 64 -12.77 3.91 22.02
C GLU A 64 -13.34 2.49 21.91
N GLN A 65 -12.54 1.51 21.46
CA GLN A 65 -12.98 0.14 21.14
C GLN A 65 -14.15 0.04 20.14
N THR A 66 -14.53 1.16 19.54
CA THR A 66 -15.50 1.25 18.46
C THR A 66 -14.74 1.15 17.15
N LEU A 67 -15.24 0.30 16.24
CA LEU A 67 -14.66 0.14 14.91
C LEU A 67 -14.81 1.44 14.12
N ALA A 68 -13.70 2.11 13.88
CA ALA A 68 -13.62 3.25 12.99
C ALA A 68 -13.01 2.80 11.66
N TYR A 69 -13.70 3.15 10.57
CA TYR A 69 -13.28 2.83 9.21
C TYR A 69 -12.78 4.10 8.52
N GLY A 70 -11.68 3.99 7.79
CA GLY A 70 -11.22 5.07 6.93
C GLY A 70 -10.55 6.28 7.62
N VAL A 71 -10.22 6.19 8.91
CA VAL A 71 -9.63 7.32 9.66
C VAL A 71 -8.15 7.56 9.29
N HIS A 72 -7.43 6.50 8.95
CA HIS A 72 -5.98 6.55 8.69
C HIS A 72 -5.60 6.04 7.28
N GLY A 73 -6.57 5.96 6.38
CA GLY A 73 -6.36 5.42 5.04
C GLY A 73 -7.69 5.12 4.33
N PRO A 74 -7.65 4.53 3.13
CA PRO A 74 -8.84 4.18 2.37
C PRO A 74 -9.68 3.14 3.11
N MET A 75 -10.99 3.31 3.11
CA MET A 75 -11.94 2.34 3.66
C MET A 75 -12.03 1.08 2.79
N GLN A 76 -11.74 1.20 1.50
CA GLN A 76 -11.71 0.09 0.55
C GLN A 76 -10.42 0.11 -0.26
N LEU A 77 -9.79 -1.05 -0.39
CA LEU A 77 -8.65 -1.29 -1.27
C LEU A 77 -9.06 -2.32 -2.32
N ILE A 78 -9.02 -1.93 -3.59
CA ILE A 78 -9.32 -2.79 -4.72
C ILE A 78 -8.04 -2.97 -5.51
N VAL A 79 -7.57 -4.22 -5.64
CA VAL A 79 -6.38 -4.56 -6.42
C VAL A 79 -6.82 -5.20 -7.72
N LEU A 80 -6.44 -4.59 -8.84
CA LEU A 80 -6.66 -5.09 -10.19
C LEU A 80 -5.38 -5.81 -10.63
N LEU A 81 -5.43 -7.14 -10.68
CA LEU A 81 -4.31 -7.97 -11.13
C LEU A 81 -4.33 -8.07 -12.65
N LEU A 82 -3.26 -7.63 -13.29
CA LEU A 82 -3.01 -7.79 -14.72
C LEU A 82 -2.17 -9.05 -14.94
N ILE A 83 -2.67 -9.96 -15.76
CA ILE A 83 -2.06 -11.27 -16.06
C ILE A 83 -1.25 -11.21 -17.35
#